data_AF-A0A4V5U8K9-F1
#
_entry.id   AF-A0A4V5U8K9-F1
#
_cell.length_a   1.000
_cell.length_b   1.000
_cell.length_c   1.000
_cell.angle_alpha   90.00
_cell.angle_beta   90.00
_cell.angle_gamma   90.00
#
_symmetry.space_group_name_H-M   'P 1'
#
loop_
_entity.id
_entity.type
_entity.pdbx_description
1 polymer ?
#
loop_
_entity_poly.entity_id
_entity_poly.type
_entity_poly.pdbx_seq_one_letter_code
_entity_poly.pdbx_strand_id
1 'polypeptide(L)'
;MYHALYEGKLFDLEDQINKASDRKQETLTLKKRAGKGAYTCPHCGSPMLIRAGEIRGIFFAHSSGDACALNDSYNTYKNQTARESKQHSAMKSIVHEVLKNQEKLHSDLHVEFGYIVKATEKWSYYPDIILKNHKNELAISILTNVDRSRDSKLTKQIKKRNQYYKDKGLQTIWFIEEQQLSLDWDHHVIHLWESEIDLSVKTAEDEHWDKFVSGINNNPTELFDIFGYWQKNSNVTLDTRSLYYIHSTQESIDFSVHRLIIDEMQFPYRAFALSKGYRMSISTALSFNEKLALSDPASEAKDQDTFLQEYNSLKQKWNKKHELRSALQEQVQLPHSELDLLPREESGSSDKHVELAGQQANSSYNPASIQPPKKMSYRELSELLTAKLRMTQKQQMHLWRYYVLQLGFKEFEELWLVAEHLETFEQFEEVLNDYLSG
;
A
#
# COMPACT_ATOMS: atom_id res chain seq x y z
N MET A 1 16.13 -38.55 4.47
CA MET A 1 14.71 -38.76 4.82
C MET A 1 14.65 -39.93 5.78
N TYR A 2 13.86 -39.87 6.86
CA TYR A 2 13.76 -40.96 7.83
C TYR A 2 12.52 -41.84 7.63
N HIS A 3 11.61 -41.42 6.75
CA HIS A 3 10.37 -42.13 6.46
C HIS A 3 10.36 -42.65 5.02
N ALA A 4 9.75 -43.81 4.80
CA ALA A 4 9.47 -44.38 3.49
C ALA A 4 8.09 -45.06 3.49
N LEU A 5 7.59 -45.47 2.33
CA LEU A 5 6.51 -46.46 2.27
C LEU A 5 7.12 -47.86 2.19
N TYR A 6 6.65 -48.76 3.05
CA TYR A 6 6.95 -50.19 3.04
C TYR A 6 5.63 -50.95 3.04
N GLU A 7 5.40 -51.78 2.01
CA GLU A 7 4.12 -52.51 1.85
C GLU A 7 2.89 -51.58 1.97
N GLY A 8 2.97 -50.38 1.39
CA GLY A 8 1.91 -49.37 1.40
C GLY A 8 1.73 -48.60 2.71
N LYS A 9 2.54 -48.84 3.74
CA LYS A 9 2.46 -48.14 5.04
C LYS A 9 3.68 -47.25 5.28
N LEU A 10 3.46 -46.12 5.96
CA LEU A 10 4.54 -45.25 6.38
C LEU A 10 5.44 -46.00 7.38
N PHE A 11 6.73 -46.02 7.07
CA PHE A 11 7.77 -46.74 7.80
C PHE A 11 8.81 -45.74 8.28
N ASP A 12 9.01 -45.66 9.59
CA ASP A 12 10.03 -44.85 10.24
C ASP A 12 11.30 -45.69 10.47
N LEU A 13 12.38 -45.27 9.82
CA LEU A 13 13.67 -45.93 9.87
C LEU A 13 14.33 -45.84 11.25
N GLU A 14 14.18 -44.70 11.92
CA GLU A 14 14.84 -44.44 13.19
C GLU A 14 14.17 -45.22 14.32
N ASP A 15 12.83 -45.24 14.34
CA ASP A 15 12.04 -46.04 15.27
C ASP A 15 12.37 -47.54 15.16
N GLN A 16 12.43 -48.07 13.94
CA GLN A 16 12.78 -49.48 13.71
C GLN A 16 14.19 -49.82 14.20
N ILE A 17 15.18 -48.95 13.93
CA ILE A 17 16.56 -49.17 14.36
C ILE A 17 16.69 -49.07 15.89
N ASN A 18 15.95 -48.17 16.53
CA ASN A 18 15.97 -47.99 17.97
C ASN A 18 15.32 -49.16 18.73
N LYS A 19 14.36 -49.85 18.12
CA LYS A 19 13.71 -51.05 18.67
C LYS A 19 14.56 -52.33 18.54
N ALA A 20 15.59 -52.32 17.71
CA ALA A 20 16.39 -53.51 17.44
C ALA A 20 17.47 -53.75 18.50
N SER A 21 17.61 -55.02 18.93
CA SER A 21 18.62 -55.47 19.89
C SER A 21 20.05 -55.37 19.33
N ASP A 22 20.21 -55.58 18.02
CA ASP A 22 21.46 -55.39 17.29
C ASP A 22 21.25 -54.40 16.14
N ARG A 23 21.64 -53.14 16.39
CA ARG A 23 21.51 -52.04 15.41
C ARG A 23 22.29 -52.31 14.13
N LYS A 24 23.45 -52.97 14.20
CA LYS A 24 24.33 -53.18 13.04
C LYS A 24 23.73 -54.22 12.11
N GLN A 25 23.25 -55.32 12.67
CA GLN A 25 22.59 -56.39 11.92
C GLN A 25 21.23 -55.93 11.34
N GLU A 26 20.45 -55.16 12.10
CA GLU A 26 19.20 -54.59 11.60
C GLU A 26 19.46 -53.64 10.42
N THR A 27 20.46 -52.75 10.54
CA THR A 27 20.84 -51.84 9.45
C THR A 27 21.22 -52.59 8.18
N LEU A 28 21.96 -53.70 8.29
CA LEU A 28 22.31 -54.54 7.13
C LEU A 28 21.07 -55.18 6.51
N THR A 29 20.13 -55.65 7.32
CA THR A 29 18.86 -56.24 6.86
C THR A 29 18.01 -55.22 6.14
N LEU A 30 17.85 -54.02 6.71
CA LEU A 30 17.13 -52.91 6.11
C LEU A 30 17.78 -52.48 4.79
N LYS A 31 19.11 -52.37 4.73
CA LYS A 31 19.85 -52.10 3.47
C LYS A 31 19.59 -53.16 2.40
N LYS A 32 19.55 -54.45 2.76
CA LYS A 32 19.23 -55.55 1.83
C LYS A 32 17.80 -55.44 1.30
N ARG A 33 16.82 -55.10 2.15
CA ARG A 33 15.44 -54.86 1.73
C ARG A 33 15.35 -53.65 0.79
N ALA A 34 16.02 -52.55 1.13
CA ALA A 34 16.10 -51.35 0.29
C ALA A 34 16.75 -51.63 -1.07
N GLY A 35 17.84 -52.41 -1.11
CA GLY A 35 18.49 -52.84 -2.35
C GLY A 35 17.62 -53.74 -3.24
N LYS A 36 16.55 -54.34 -2.69
CA LYS A 36 15.54 -55.10 -3.44
C LYS A 36 14.32 -54.24 -3.83
N GLY A 37 14.34 -52.94 -3.56
CA GLY A 37 13.24 -52.02 -3.89
C GLY A 37 12.05 -52.06 -2.92
N ALA A 38 12.21 -52.63 -1.73
CA ALA A 38 11.10 -52.79 -0.79
C ALA A 38 10.57 -51.47 -0.18
N TYR A 39 11.38 -50.41 -0.24
CA TYR A 39 11.00 -49.09 0.25
C TYR A 39 10.80 -48.16 -0.93
N THR A 40 9.69 -47.43 -0.93
CA THR A 40 9.41 -46.41 -1.93
C THR A 40 9.32 -45.04 -1.28
N CYS A 41 9.71 -44.03 -2.04
CA CYS A 41 9.58 -42.65 -1.62
C CYS A 41 8.08 -42.32 -1.48
N PRO A 42 7.61 -41.81 -0.33
CA PRO A 42 6.20 -41.45 -0.15
C PRO A 42 5.74 -40.33 -1.09
N HIS A 43 6.70 -39.66 -1.74
CA HIS A 43 6.48 -38.49 -2.57
C HIS A 43 6.47 -38.79 -4.06
N CYS A 44 7.42 -39.58 -4.56
CA CYS A 44 7.53 -39.88 -6.00
C CYS A 44 7.32 -41.36 -6.34
N GLY A 45 7.06 -42.22 -5.35
CA GLY A 45 6.91 -43.67 -5.53
C GLY A 45 8.18 -44.40 -5.96
N SER A 46 9.28 -43.68 -6.20
CA SER A 46 10.54 -44.28 -6.65
C SER A 46 11.19 -45.12 -5.55
N PRO A 47 11.85 -46.24 -5.89
CA PRO A 47 12.57 -47.05 -4.92
C PRO A 47 13.63 -46.24 -4.17
N MET A 48 13.72 -46.44 -2.86
CA MET A 48 14.71 -45.80 -2.00
C MET A 48 15.73 -46.79 -1.46
N LEU A 49 16.97 -46.32 -1.36
CA LEU A 49 18.10 -46.98 -0.75
C LEU A 49 18.31 -46.46 0.67
N ILE A 50 18.93 -47.28 1.52
CA ILE A 50 19.36 -46.86 2.86
C ILE A 50 20.86 -46.58 2.84
N ARG A 51 21.25 -45.35 3.19
CA ARG A 51 22.63 -44.95 3.39
C ARG A 51 22.92 -44.84 4.87
N ALA A 52 24.16 -45.11 5.25
CA ALA A 52 24.65 -44.96 6.62
C ALA A 52 26.00 -44.25 6.55
N GLY A 53 26.16 -43.20 7.37
CA GLY A 53 27.44 -42.50 7.51
C GLY A 53 27.61 -41.99 8.93
N GLU A 54 28.86 -41.77 9.35
CA GLU A 54 29.19 -41.39 10.72
C GLU A 54 28.60 -40.03 11.13
N ILE A 55 28.45 -39.10 10.17
CA ILE A 55 28.01 -37.72 10.42
C ILE A 55 26.47 -37.56 10.34
N ARG A 56 25.81 -38.24 9.39
CA ARG A 56 24.37 -38.05 9.11
C ARG A 56 23.49 -39.19 9.64
N GLY A 57 24.08 -40.21 10.28
CA GLY A 57 23.37 -41.39 10.73
C GLY A 57 22.87 -42.26 9.56
N ILE A 58 21.80 -43.02 9.81
CA ILE A 58 21.19 -43.94 8.85
C ILE A 58 19.91 -43.28 8.29
N PHE A 59 19.78 -43.19 6.97
CA PHE A 59 18.68 -42.47 6.31
C PHE A 59 18.33 -43.09 4.96
N PHE A 60 17.08 -42.87 4.52
CA PHE A 60 16.66 -43.14 3.16
C PHE A 60 17.15 -42.08 2.17
N ALA A 61 17.58 -42.55 0.99
CA ALA A 61 18.03 -41.76 -0.13
C ALA A 61 17.60 -42.42 -1.45
N HIS A 62 17.43 -41.62 -2.49
CA HIS A 62 17.23 -42.15 -3.84
C HIS A 62 18.53 -42.77 -4.38
N SER A 63 18.39 -43.55 -5.45
CA SER A 63 19.51 -44.01 -6.28
C SER A 63 20.37 -42.83 -6.72
N SER A 64 21.69 -43.04 -6.81
CA SER A 64 22.63 -41.99 -7.23
C SER A 64 22.27 -41.44 -8.60
N GLY A 65 21.90 -40.15 -8.67
CA GLY A 65 21.48 -39.47 -9.90
C GLY A 65 19.99 -39.08 -9.91
N ASP A 66 19.16 -39.78 -9.15
CA ASP A 66 17.71 -39.55 -9.10
C ASP A 66 17.39 -38.60 -7.94
N ALA A 67 17.47 -37.29 -8.18
CA ALA A 67 16.95 -36.33 -7.23
C ALA A 67 15.41 -36.38 -7.28
N CYS A 68 14.77 -36.61 -6.13
CA CYS A 68 13.31 -36.53 -6.06
C CYS A 68 12.90 -35.09 -6.29
N ALA A 69 12.30 -34.85 -7.46
CA ALA A 69 11.83 -33.53 -7.88
C ALA A 69 10.96 -32.87 -6.80
N LEU A 70 10.15 -33.65 -6.09
CA LEU A 70 9.31 -33.17 -5.00
C LEU A 70 10.10 -32.80 -3.73
N ASN A 71 11.20 -33.51 -3.43
CA ASN A 71 12.08 -33.12 -2.33
C ASN A 71 12.86 -31.84 -2.68
N ASP A 72 13.29 -31.68 -3.93
CA ASP A 72 14.01 -30.49 -4.37
C ASP A 72 13.10 -29.26 -4.43
N SER A 73 11.87 -29.42 -4.93
CA SER A 73 10.86 -28.36 -4.91
C SER A 73 10.49 -27.96 -3.49
N TYR A 74 10.31 -28.94 -2.59
CA TYR A 74 10.04 -28.67 -1.18
C TYR A 74 11.20 -27.95 -0.49
N ASN A 75 12.45 -28.34 -0.73
CA ASN A 75 13.62 -27.65 -0.17
C ASN A 75 13.75 -26.21 -0.71
N THR A 76 13.49 -26.01 -2.00
CA THR A 76 13.48 -24.68 -2.62
C THR A 76 12.39 -23.81 -1.99
N TYR A 77 11.17 -24.33 -1.88
CA TYR A 77 10.05 -23.68 -1.23
C TYR A 77 10.34 -23.35 0.25
N LYS A 78 10.87 -24.32 1.02
CA LYS A 78 11.23 -24.12 2.42
C LYS A 78 12.26 -23.01 2.61
N ASN A 79 13.25 -22.93 1.73
CA ASN A 79 14.24 -21.84 1.75
C ASN A 79 13.60 -20.50 1.40
N GLN A 80 12.66 -20.47 0.44
CA GLN A 80 11.90 -19.29 0.07
C GLN A 80 11.07 -18.76 1.25
N THR A 81 10.41 -19.64 2.00
CA THR A 81 9.53 -19.26 3.13
C THR A 81 10.24 -19.24 4.48
N ALA A 82 11.57 -19.37 4.52
CA ALA A 82 12.32 -19.46 5.78
C ALA A 82 12.21 -18.21 6.67
N ARG A 83 11.89 -17.06 6.06
CA ARG A 83 11.70 -15.77 6.76
C ARG A 83 10.30 -15.59 7.35
N GLU A 84 9.35 -16.43 6.96
CA GLU A 84 7.95 -16.31 7.34
C GLU A 84 7.77 -16.71 8.82
N SER A 85 6.72 -16.21 9.47
CA SER A 85 6.39 -16.46 10.87
C SER A 85 5.96 -17.93 11.06
N LYS A 86 5.89 -18.38 12.32
CA LYS A 86 5.33 -19.70 12.62
C LYS A 86 3.86 -19.81 12.20
N GLN A 87 3.13 -18.70 12.15
CA GLN A 87 1.73 -18.66 11.77
C GLN A 87 1.53 -18.88 10.26
N HIS A 88 2.54 -18.58 9.43
CA HIS A 88 2.49 -18.81 7.98
C HIS A 88 2.05 -20.24 7.61
N SER A 89 2.61 -21.25 8.28
CA SER A 89 2.23 -22.64 7.99
C SER A 89 0.78 -22.94 8.37
N ALA A 90 0.26 -22.34 9.44
CA ALA A 90 -1.13 -22.52 9.86
C ALA A 90 -2.09 -21.84 8.88
N MET A 91 -1.83 -20.56 8.57
CA MET A 91 -2.59 -19.77 7.59
C MET A 91 -2.64 -20.46 6.23
N LYS A 92 -1.50 -20.92 5.72
CA LYS A 92 -1.42 -21.68 4.47
C LYS A 92 -2.28 -22.93 4.50
N SER A 93 -2.20 -23.73 5.56
CA SER A 93 -2.99 -24.96 5.66
C SER A 93 -4.49 -24.68 5.67
N ILE A 94 -4.92 -23.62 6.37
CA ILE A 94 -6.33 -23.24 6.47
C ILE A 94 -6.85 -22.71 5.13
N VAL A 95 -6.10 -21.81 4.47
CA VAL A 95 -6.44 -21.34 3.10
C VAL A 95 -6.54 -22.53 2.14
N HIS A 96 -5.58 -23.45 2.19
CA HIS A 96 -5.60 -24.64 1.36
C HIS A 96 -6.81 -25.54 1.65
N GLU A 97 -7.17 -25.76 2.92
CA GLU A 97 -8.34 -26.58 3.29
C GLU A 97 -9.65 -25.98 2.81
N VAL A 98 -9.83 -24.66 2.96
CA VAL A 98 -11.03 -23.96 2.47
C VAL A 98 -11.14 -24.09 0.96
N LEU A 99 -10.06 -23.87 0.22
CA LEU A 99 -10.03 -24.04 -1.23
C LEU A 99 -10.21 -25.51 -1.67
N LYS A 100 -9.65 -26.47 -0.92
CA LYS A 100 -9.89 -27.92 -1.15
C LYS A 100 -11.35 -28.29 -0.96
N ASN A 101 -12.06 -27.64 -0.05
CA ASN A 101 -13.50 -27.84 0.08
C ASN A 101 -14.27 -27.25 -1.10
N GLN A 102 -13.81 -26.14 -1.70
CA GLN A 102 -14.35 -25.64 -2.98
C GLN A 102 -14.10 -26.63 -4.13
N GLU A 103 -12.92 -27.26 -4.22
CA GLU A 103 -12.63 -28.31 -5.23
C GLU A 103 -13.61 -29.50 -5.16
N LYS A 104 -14.13 -29.84 -3.97
CA LYS A 104 -15.17 -30.88 -3.82
C LYS A 104 -16.52 -30.46 -4.40
N LEU A 105 -16.81 -29.17 -4.44
CA LEU A 105 -18.06 -28.59 -4.93
C LEU A 105 -17.99 -28.26 -6.42
N HIS A 106 -16.79 -28.03 -6.95
CA HIS A 106 -16.53 -27.60 -8.32
C HIS A 106 -15.56 -28.57 -9.01
N SER A 107 -16.09 -29.45 -9.87
CA SER A 107 -15.30 -30.50 -10.53
C SER A 107 -14.23 -29.99 -11.51
N ASP A 108 -14.34 -28.74 -11.95
CA ASP A 108 -13.41 -28.08 -12.86
C ASP A 108 -12.26 -27.38 -12.13
N LEU A 109 -12.32 -27.33 -10.79
CA LEU A 109 -11.35 -26.69 -9.92
C LEU A 109 -10.37 -27.73 -9.36
N HIS A 110 -9.08 -27.43 -9.42
CA HIS A 110 -8.03 -28.21 -8.78
C HIS A 110 -7.18 -27.31 -7.90
N VAL A 111 -7.02 -27.67 -6.63
CA VAL A 111 -6.27 -26.89 -5.65
C VAL A 111 -5.17 -27.77 -5.09
N GLU A 112 -3.93 -27.32 -5.06
CA GLU A 112 -2.86 -28.11 -4.43
C GLU A 112 -1.67 -27.21 -4.07
N PHE A 113 -0.78 -27.66 -3.18
CA PHE A 113 0.41 -26.88 -2.86
C PHE A 113 1.32 -26.68 -4.07
N GLY A 114 1.85 -25.46 -4.25
CA GLY A 114 2.62 -25.11 -5.45
C GLY A 114 3.89 -25.95 -5.64
N TYR A 115 4.58 -26.27 -4.55
CA TYR A 115 5.76 -27.14 -4.60
C TYR A 115 5.45 -28.60 -4.98
N ILE A 116 4.20 -29.05 -4.82
CA ILE A 116 3.76 -30.38 -5.24
C ILE A 116 3.44 -30.36 -6.74
N VAL A 117 2.54 -29.47 -7.17
CA VAL A 117 2.06 -29.39 -8.55
C VAL A 117 3.21 -29.15 -9.53
N LYS A 118 4.16 -28.28 -9.16
CA LYS A 118 5.24 -27.85 -10.04
C LYS A 118 6.56 -28.57 -9.78
N ALA A 119 6.54 -29.66 -9.01
CA ALA A 119 7.75 -30.38 -8.62
C ALA A 119 8.62 -30.78 -9.81
N THR A 120 8.01 -31.34 -10.85
CA THR A 120 8.71 -31.84 -12.05
C THR A 120 9.25 -30.72 -12.94
N GLU A 121 8.70 -29.52 -12.82
CA GLU A 121 9.06 -28.35 -13.64
C GLU A 121 10.29 -27.60 -13.11
N LYS A 122 10.80 -27.96 -11.92
CA LYS A 122 11.99 -27.38 -11.28
C LYS A 122 11.94 -25.84 -11.21
N TRP A 123 10.84 -25.30 -10.70
CA TRP A 123 10.67 -23.86 -10.59
C TRP A 123 11.69 -23.22 -9.64
N SER A 124 12.05 -21.97 -9.93
CA SER A 124 12.90 -21.15 -9.06
C SER A 124 12.14 -20.55 -7.88
N TYR A 125 10.85 -20.29 -8.07
CA TYR A 125 9.93 -19.78 -7.05
C TYR A 125 8.66 -20.61 -7.06
N TYR A 126 8.18 -21.00 -5.89
CA TYR A 126 6.96 -21.79 -5.75
C TYR A 126 5.92 -20.98 -4.96
N PRO A 127 4.68 -20.82 -5.47
CA PRO A 127 3.61 -20.24 -4.67
C PRO A 127 3.23 -21.20 -3.54
N ASP A 128 2.57 -20.67 -2.52
CA ASP A 128 2.09 -21.50 -1.41
C ASP A 128 1.04 -22.49 -1.90
N ILE A 129 0.08 -22.00 -2.66
CA ILE A 129 -1.02 -22.79 -3.23
C ILE A 129 -1.15 -22.43 -4.72
N ILE A 130 -1.43 -23.46 -5.52
CA ILE A 130 -1.86 -23.31 -6.90
C ILE A 130 -3.33 -23.68 -6.98
N LEU A 131 -4.10 -22.81 -7.61
CA LEU A 131 -5.49 -23.04 -7.95
C LEU A 131 -5.61 -23.04 -9.47
N LYS A 132 -6.09 -24.14 -10.04
CA LYS A 132 -6.22 -24.31 -11.48
C LYS A 132 -7.67 -24.59 -11.82
N ASN A 133 -8.22 -23.81 -12.75
CA ASN A 133 -9.47 -24.15 -13.44
C ASN A 133 -9.16 -24.44 -14.92
N HIS A 134 -10.17 -24.71 -15.74
CA HIS A 134 -9.97 -25.11 -17.14
C HIS A 134 -9.18 -24.10 -18.00
N LYS A 135 -9.22 -22.81 -17.67
CA LYS A 135 -8.62 -21.74 -18.49
C LYS A 135 -7.50 -20.98 -17.79
N ASN A 136 -7.51 -20.95 -16.46
CA ASN A 136 -6.70 -20.07 -15.64
C ASN A 136 -5.96 -20.86 -14.57
N GLU A 137 -4.73 -20.42 -14.29
CA GLU A 137 -3.94 -20.91 -13.18
C GLU A 137 -3.58 -19.71 -12.29
N LEU A 138 -3.89 -19.83 -11.00
CA LEU A 138 -3.69 -18.80 -9.99
C LEU A 138 -2.65 -19.28 -8.97
N ALA A 139 -1.71 -18.40 -8.68
CA ALA A 139 -0.71 -18.53 -7.64
C ALA A 139 -1.17 -17.74 -6.42
N ILE A 140 -1.39 -18.42 -5.30
CA ILE A 140 -1.70 -17.79 -4.01
C ILE A 140 -0.43 -17.84 -3.16
N SER A 141 -0.05 -16.69 -2.61
CA SER A 141 1.10 -16.55 -1.72
C SER A 141 0.71 -15.79 -0.45
N ILE A 142 1.22 -16.25 0.69
CA ILE A 142 0.98 -15.62 2.00
C ILE A 142 2.28 -14.99 2.48
N LEU A 143 2.18 -13.78 3.03
CA LEU A 143 3.29 -13.01 3.53
C LEU A 143 3.09 -12.61 4.98
N THR A 144 4.09 -12.89 5.81
CA THR A 144 4.10 -12.64 7.26
C THR A 144 5.38 -11.92 7.67
N ASN A 145 5.46 -11.33 8.86
CA ASN A 145 6.66 -10.54 9.25
C ASN A 145 7.07 -9.47 8.20
N VAL A 146 6.10 -8.73 7.65
CA VAL A 146 6.41 -7.56 6.81
C VAL A 146 6.87 -6.46 7.76
N ASP A 147 8.14 -6.04 7.68
CA ASP A 147 8.71 -5.03 8.59
C ASP A 147 9.70 -4.10 7.87
N ARG A 148 9.86 -2.88 8.41
CA ARG A 148 10.75 -1.83 7.87
C ARG A 148 12.19 -2.30 7.67
N SER A 149 12.70 -3.15 8.55
CA SER A 149 14.12 -3.54 8.55
C SER A 149 14.46 -4.48 7.40
N ARG A 150 13.46 -5.16 6.83
CA ARG A 150 13.61 -6.20 5.80
C ARG A 150 12.98 -5.84 4.46
N ASP A 151 12.25 -4.73 4.39
CA ASP A 151 11.44 -4.32 3.24
C ASP A 151 12.25 -4.32 1.93
N SER A 152 13.42 -3.67 1.86
CA SER A 152 14.18 -3.59 0.59
C SER A 152 14.61 -4.93 -0.03
N LYS A 153 14.90 -5.96 0.78
CA LYS A 153 15.19 -7.32 0.27
C LYS A 153 13.91 -8.06 -0.08
N LEU A 154 12.89 -7.89 0.75
CA LEU A 154 11.56 -8.48 0.57
C LEU A 154 10.90 -7.97 -0.71
N THR A 155 10.87 -6.67 -0.94
CA THR A 155 10.44 -6.01 -2.18
C THR A 155 11.12 -6.61 -3.40
N LYS A 156 12.46 -6.76 -3.39
CA LYS A 156 13.19 -7.38 -4.51
C LYS A 156 12.77 -8.84 -4.73
N GLN A 157 12.45 -9.57 -3.67
CA GLN A 157 11.95 -10.95 -3.78
C GLN A 157 10.52 -10.98 -4.32
N ILE A 158 9.64 -10.11 -3.86
CA ILE A 158 8.25 -9.99 -4.34
C ILE A 158 8.23 -9.64 -5.83
N LYS A 159 8.97 -8.60 -6.25
CA LYS A 159 9.11 -8.22 -7.67
C LYS A 159 9.57 -9.39 -8.54
N LYS A 160 10.59 -10.14 -8.08
CA LYS A 160 11.09 -11.34 -8.79
C LYS A 160 10.04 -12.46 -8.87
N ARG A 161 9.31 -12.72 -7.77
CA ARG A 161 8.25 -13.73 -7.72
C ARG A 161 7.09 -13.36 -8.63
N ASN A 162 6.61 -12.12 -8.55
CA ASN A 162 5.53 -11.61 -9.40
C ASN A 162 5.90 -11.71 -10.89
N GLN A 163 7.10 -11.27 -11.26
CA GLN A 163 7.57 -11.38 -12.63
C GLN A 163 7.66 -12.85 -13.07
N TYR A 164 8.24 -13.72 -12.22
CA TYR A 164 8.38 -15.14 -12.53
C TYR A 164 7.02 -15.84 -12.71
N TYR A 165 6.05 -15.57 -11.84
CA TYR A 165 4.70 -16.12 -11.96
C TYR A 165 3.98 -15.60 -13.21
N LYS A 166 4.10 -14.30 -13.49
CA LYS A 166 3.57 -13.70 -14.72
C LYS A 166 4.18 -14.34 -15.98
N ASP A 167 5.50 -14.56 -15.99
CA ASP A 167 6.21 -15.23 -17.10
C ASP A 167 5.78 -16.69 -17.28
N LYS A 168 5.31 -17.33 -16.20
CA LYS A 168 4.71 -18.67 -16.21
C LYS A 168 3.21 -18.67 -16.54
N GLY A 169 2.61 -17.50 -16.81
CA GLY A 169 1.19 -17.38 -17.14
C GLY A 169 0.24 -17.47 -15.93
N LEU A 170 0.76 -17.31 -14.71
CA LEU A 170 -0.03 -17.32 -13.49
C LEU A 170 -0.56 -15.93 -13.16
N GLN A 171 -1.82 -15.86 -12.72
CA GLN A 171 -2.33 -14.71 -11.97
C GLN A 171 -1.92 -14.86 -10.51
N THR A 172 -1.44 -13.79 -9.87
CA THR A 172 -0.95 -13.87 -8.49
C THR A 172 -1.89 -13.14 -7.54
N ILE A 173 -2.22 -13.79 -6.43
CA ILE A 173 -2.93 -13.19 -5.30
C ILE A 173 -2.03 -13.29 -4.07
N TRP A 174 -1.90 -12.18 -3.36
CA TRP A 174 -1.12 -12.09 -2.14
C TRP A 174 -2.02 -11.83 -0.95
N PHE A 175 -1.75 -12.54 0.15
CA PHE A 175 -2.34 -12.28 1.45
C PHE A 175 -1.27 -11.83 2.45
N ILE A 176 -1.59 -10.81 3.24
CA ILE A 176 -0.65 -10.15 4.15
C ILE A 176 -1.16 -10.30 5.59
N GLU A 177 -0.32 -10.72 6.52
CA GLU A 177 -0.68 -10.74 7.95
C GLU A 177 -0.87 -9.30 8.48
N GLU A 178 -2.04 -9.00 9.07
CA GLU A 178 -2.57 -7.63 9.37
C GLU A 178 -1.67 -6.69 10.17
N GLN A 179 -0.62 -7.17 10.87
CA GLN A 179 0.15 -6.40 11.86
C GLN A 179 0.78 -5.07 11.36
N GLN A 180 0.57 -4.67 10.10
CA GLN A 180 1.13 -3.51 9.44
C GLN A 180 0.12 -2.46 8.91
N LEU A 181 -1.20 -2.64 9.07
CA LEU A 181 -2.17 -1.66 8.54
C LEU A 181 -2.02 -0.28 9.24
N SER A 182 -1.72 0.77 8.46
CA SER A 182 -1.60 2.16 8.94
C SER A 182 -2.57 3.08 8.22
N LEU A 183 -3.86 2.95 8.58
CA LEU A 183 -4.96 3.76 8.02
C LEU A 183 -5.27 4.95 8.92
N ASP A 184 -5.21 6.14 8.35
CA ASP A 184 -5.75 7.39 8.86
C ASP A 184 -6.98 7.74 8.04
N TRP A 185 -8.16 7.32 8.51
CA TRP A 185 -9.40 7.50 7.77
C TRP A 185 -9.86 8.95 7.72
N ASP A 186 -9.60 9.74 8.76
CA ASP A 186 -10.06 11.12 8.84
C ASP A 186 -9.44 11.97 7.71
N HIS A 187 -8.25 11.59 7.25
CA HIS A 187 -7.57 12.21 6.10
C HIS A 187 -7.57 11.33 4.85
N HIS A 188 -8.25 10.19 4.86
CA HIS A 188 -8.22 9.17 3.80
C HIS A 188 -6.80 8.77 3.38
N VAL A 189 -5.86 8.69 4.32
CA VAL A 189 -4.47 8.29 4.05
C VAL A 189 -4.24 6.88 4.54
N ILE A 190 -3.69 6.03 3.68
CA ILE A 190 -3.06 4.78 4.11
C ILE A 190 -1.56 4.87 3.84
N HIS A 191 -0.76 4.65 4.89
CA HIS A 191 0.69 4.52 4.76
C HIS A 191 1.03 3.06 4.52
N LEU A 192 1.91 2.83 3.55
CA LEU A 192 2.25 1.50 3.06
C LEU A 192 3.74 1.24 3.22
N TRP A 193 4.12 -0.04 3.24
CA TRP A 193 5.47 -0.46 2.90
C TRP A 193 5.66 -0.52 1.37
N GLU A 194 6.91 -0.49 0.88
CA GLU A 194 7.16 -0.67 -0.56
C GLU A 194 6.64 -2.04 -1.01
N SER A 195 6.83 -3.05 -0.17
CA SER A 195 6.33 -4.39 -0.42
C SER A 195 4.81 -4.43 -0.56
N GLU A 196 4.03 -3.69 0.23
CA GLU A 196 2.57 -3.68 0.12
C GLU A 196 2.10 -3.13 -1.23
N ILE A 197 2.74 -2.06 -1.72
CA ILE A 197 2.48 -1.55 -3.07
C ILE A 197 2.69 -2.64 -4.13
N ASP A 198 3.81 -3.36 -4.07
CA ASP A 198 4.13 -4.41 -5.04
C ASP A 198 3.23 -5.65 -4.94
N LEU A 199 2.59 -5.87 -3.79
CA LEU A 199 1.65 -6.97 -3.55
C LEU A 199 0.25 -6.64 -4.07
N SER A 200 -0.05 -5.35 -4.30
CA SER A 200 -1.33 -4.90 -4.81
C SER A 200 -1.50 -5.26 -6.29
N VAL A 201 -2.34 -6.26 -6.57
CA VAL A 201 -2.64 -6.72 -7.93
C VAL A 201 -4.01 -6.19 -8.34
N LYS A 202 -4.09 -5.63 -9.55
CA LYS A 202 -5.35 -5.13 -10.11
C LYS A 202 -6.33 -6.27 -10.32
N THR A 203 -7.53 -6.12 -9.77
CA THR A 203 -8.65 -7.05 -9.91
C THR A 203 -9.80 -6.42 -10.71
N ALA A 204 -10.74 -7.23 -11.17
CA ALA A 204 -11.95 -6.74 -11.84
C ALA A 204 -12.80 -5.81 -10.95
N GLU A 205 -12.74 -6.01 -9.63
CA GLU A 205 -13.44 -5.14 -8.68
C GLU A 205 -12.74 -3.78 -8.55
N ASP A 206 -11.40 -3.75 -8.67
CA ASP A 206 -10.67 -2.47 -8.72
C ASP A 206 -11.01 -1.66 -9.98
N GLU A 207 -11.24 -2.32 -11.12
CA GLU A 207 -11.73 -1.66 -12.33
C GLU A 207 -13.16 -1.12 -12.17
N HIS A 208 -13.99 -1.78 -11.33
CA HIS A 208 -15.30 -1.27 -10.97
C HIS A 208 -15.15 0.02 -10.16
N TRP A 209 -14.27 0.02 -9.16
CA TRP A 209 -13.97 1.21 -8.38
C TRP A 209 -13.41 2.35 -9.23
N ASP A 210 -12.53 2.09 -10.19
CA ASP A 210 -12.05 3.13 -11.11
C ASP A 210 -13.20 3.79 -11.86
N LYS A 211 -14.13 2.99 -12.40
CA LYS A 211 -15.31 3.49 -13.13
C LYS A 211 -16.24 4.27 -12.22
N PHE A 212 -16.47 3.77 -11.01
CA PHE A 212 -17.29 4.43 -10.01
C PHE A 212 -16.72 5.80 -9.62
N VAL A 213 -15.44 5.85 -9.22
CA VAL A 213 -14.77 7.09 -8.82
C VAL A 213 -14.71 8.09 -9.98
N SER A 214 -14.36 7.63 -11.20
CA SER A 214 -14.37 8.47 -12.39
C SER A 214 -15.78 9.01 -12.71
N GLY A 215 -16.82 8.19 -12.51
CA GLY A 215 -18.22 8.58 -12.67
C GLY A 215 -18.66 9.69 -11.72
N ILE A 216 -18.05 9.77 -10.53
CA ILE A 216 -18.27 10.83 -9.54
C ILE A 216 -17.46 12.09 -9.89
N ASN A 217 -16.15 11.91 -10.14
CA ASN A 217 -15.25 12.97 -10.52
C ASN A 217 -14.15 12.46 -11.46
N ASN A 218 -14.12 12.97 -12.69
CA ASN A 218 -13.09 12.65 -13.67
C ASN A 218 -11.78 13.43 -13.46
N ASN A 219 -11.74 14.37 -12.51
CA ASN A 219 -10.55 15.15 -12.14
C ASN A 219 -10.01 14.66 -10.78
N PRO A 220 -8.93 13.86 -10.76
CA PRO A 220 -8.37 13.32 -9.53
C PRO A 220 -7.90 14.40 -8.56
N THR A 221 -7.32 15.49 -9.08
CA THR A 221 -6.83 16.59 -8.25
C THR A 221 -7.97 17.24 -7.47
N GLU A 222 -9.08 17.55 -8.14
CA GLU A 222 -10.27 18.11 -7.48
C GLU A 222 -10.88 17.12 -6.48
N LEU A 223 -10.93 15.83 -6.82
CA LEU A 223 -11.40 14.79 -5.90
C LEU A 223 -10.61 14.83 -4.59
N PHE A 224 -9.29 14.79 -4.68
CA PHE A 224 -8.42 14.81 -3.51
C PHE A 224 -8.50 16.13 -2.74
N ASP A 225 -8.61 17.28 -3.42
CA ASP A 225 -8.79 18.58 -2.77
C ASP A 225 -10.11 18.65 -1.98
N ILE A 226 -11.19 18.08 -2.51
CA ILE A 226 -12.49 17.98 -1.82
C ILE A 226 -12.35 17.17 -0.52
N PHE A 227 -11.56 16.10 -0.54
CA PHE A 227 -11.27 15.28 0.63
C PHE A 227 -10.16 15.85 1.54
N GLY A 228 -9.59 17.02 1.20
CA GLY A 228 -8.45 17.58 1.95
C GLY A 228 -7.19 16.70 1.89
N TYR A 229 -7.10 15.80 0.91
CA TYR A 229 -5.98 14.89 0.77
C TYR A 229 -4.78 15.64 0.18
N TRP A 230 -3.75 15.84 1.01
CA TRP A 230 -2.50 16.43 0.55
C TRP A 230 -1.83 15.51 -0.47
N GLN A 231 -1.72 15.90 -1.73
CA GLN A 231 -0.96 15.15 -2.74
C GLN A 231 0.48 15.64 -2.78
N LYS A 232 1.42 14.72 -2.98
CA LYS A 232 2.81 15.10 -3.29
C LYS A 232 3.08 15.10 -4.79
N ASN A 233 2.37 14.27 -5.55
CA ASN A 233 2.44 14.22 -7.01
C ASN A 233 1.23 14.92 -7.63
N SER A 234 1.44 15.87 -8.55
CA SER A 234 0.34 16.56 -9.23
C SER A 234 -0.29 15.74 -10.37
N ASN A 235 0.35 14.64 -10.78
CA ASN A 235 -0.09 13.79 -11.88
C ASN A 235 -0.54 12.41 -11.39
N VAL A 236 -1.50 12.37 -10.46
CA VAL A 236 -2.08 11.10 -10.01
C VAL A 236 -3.13 10.61 -11.01
N THR A 237 -3.00 9.36 -11.43
CA THR A 237 -4.02 8.66 -12.21
C THR A 237 -4.92 7.86 -11.28
N LEU A 238 -6.22 7.77 -11.60
CA LEU A 238 -7.13 6.85 -10.91
C LEU A 238 -6.73 5.40 -11.25
N ASP A 239 -5.88 4.83 -10.40
CA ASP A 239 -5.52 3.42 -10.43
C ASP A 239 -5.82 2.81 -9.07
N THR A 240 -7.09 2.39 -8.90
CA THR A 240 -7.52 1.70 -7.70
C THR A 240 -6.81 0.37 -7.57
N ARG A 241 -6.37 0.01 -6.37
CA ARG A 241 -5.73 -1.25 -6.06
C ARG A 241 -6.31 -1.83 -4.78
N SER A 242 -6.17 -3.14 -4.66
CA SER A 242 -6.58 -3.88 -3.48
C SER A 242 -5.40 -4.42 -2.69
N LEU A 243 -5.55 -4.35 -1.37
CA LEU A 243 -4.75 -5.11 -0.41
C LEU A 243 -5.64 -6.09 0.34
N TYR A 244 -5.16 -7.33 0.46
CA TYR A 244 -5.85 -8.40 1.15
C TYR A 244 -5.05 -8.78 2.38
N TYR A 245 -5.63 -8.55 3.55
CA TYR A 245 -5.03 -8.97 4.81
C TYR A 245 -5.72 -10.21 5.34
N ILE A 246 -4.94 -11.09 5.96
CA ILE A 246 -5.41 -12.29 6.65
C ILE A 246 -5.26 -12.11 8.16
N HIS A 247 -6.34 -12.39 8.87
CA HIS A 247 -6.47 -12.25 10.32
C HIS A 247 -6.57 -13.65 10.91
N SER A 248 -5.58 -14.07 11.70
CA SER A 248 -5.69 -15.30 12.48
C SER A 248 -6.05 -14.95 13.92
N THR A 249 -7.31 -15.15 14.30
CA THR A 249 -7.72 -15.07 15.70
C THR A 249 -7.68 -16.46 16.34
N GLN A 250 -8.02 -16.56 17.63
CA GLN A 250 -8.12 -17.86 18.31
C GLN A 250 -9.32 -18.69 17.82
N GLU A 251 -10.33 -18.03 17.26
CA GLU A 251 -11.64 -18.63 16.93
C GLU A 251 -11.94 -18.67 15.43
N SER A 252 -11.35 -17.78 14.64
CA SER A 252 -11.62 -17.64 13.20
C SER A 252 -10.39 -17.19 12.40
N ILE A 253 -10.43 -17.48 11.09
CA ILE A 253 -9.62 -16.75 10.11
C ILE A 253 -10.53 -15.89 9.26
N ASP A 254 -10.25 -14.59 9.28
CA ASP A 254 -10.99 -13.59 8.51
C ASP A 254 -10.05 -12.91 7.52
N PHE A 255 -10.63 -12.29 6.50
CA PHE A 255 -9.93 -11.49 5.51
C PHE A 255 -10.42 -10.06 5.60
N SER A 256 -9.53 -9.08 5.48
CA SER A 256 -9.95 -7.71 5.15
C SER A 256 -9.49 -7.31 3.76
N VAL A 257 -10.33 -6.51 3.12
CA VAL A 257 -10.07 -5.90 1.82
C VAL A 257 -9.98 -4.41 2.02
N HIS A 258 -8.93 -3.80 1.47
CA HIS A 258 -8.77 -2.34 1.47
C HIS A 258 -8.60 -1.86 0.03
N ARG A 259 -9.45 -0.91 -0.36
CA ARG A 259 -9.43 -0.27 -1.69
C ARG A 259 -8.70 1.07 -1.58
N LEU A 260 -7.72 1.29 -2.43
CA LEU A 260 -6.86 2.47 -2.39
C LEU A 260 -6.45 2.96 -3.77
N ILE A 261 -6.16 4.25 -3.92
CA ILE A 261 -5.52 4.82 -5.11
C ILE A 261 -4.09 5.20 -4.75
N ILE A 262 -3.11 4.64 -5.46
CA ILE A 262 -1.70 4.90 -5.14
C ILE A 262 -1.33 6.34 -5.52
N ASP A 263 -0.81 7.10 -4.55
CA ASP A 263 -0.29 8.47 -4.73
C ASP A 263 1.23 8.45 -4.92
N GLU A 264 1.97 7.88 -3.95
CA GLU A 264 3.43 7.95 -3.92
C GLU A 264 4.07 6.54 -3.99
N MET A 265 4.89 6.33 -5.02
CA MET A 265 5.71 5.12 -5.24
C MET A 265 7.11 5.23 -4.61
N GLN A 266 7.34 6.19 -3.70
CA GLN A 266 8.60 6.44 -3.00
C GLN A 266 8.33 6.76 -1.53
N PHE A 267 9.35 6.66 -0.67
CA PHE A 267 9.18 6.93 0.76
C PHE A 267 8.84 8.42 1.06
N PRO A 268 7.85 8.73 1.93
CA PRO A 268 6.91 7.80 2.55
C PRO A 268 5.88 7.29 1.54
N TYR A 269 5.75 5.96 1.45
CA TYR A 269 4.79 5.33 0.54
C TYR A 269 3.38 5.52 1.08
N ARG A 270 2.48 6.01 0.24
CA ARG A 270 1.12 6.35 0.64
C ARG A 270 0.13 6.19 -0.50
N ALA A 271 -1.11 5.99 -0.11
CA ALA A 271 -2.23 5.94 -1.02
C ALA A 271 -3.44 6.66 -0.41
N PHE A 272 -4.38 7.03 -1.26
CA PHE A 272 -5.68 7.54 -0.88
C PHE A 272 -6.62 6.37 -0.59
N ALA A 273 -7.17 6.30 0.61
CA ALA A 273 -8.07 5.23 1.02
C ALA A 273 -9.50 5.52 0.55
N LEU A 274 -10.04 4.65 -0.30
CA LEU A 274 -11.41 4.76 -0.80
C LEU A 274 -12.44 4.23 0.22
N SER A 275 -12.01 3.38 1.14
CA SER A 275 -12.85 2.79 2.19
C SER A 275 -12.02 2.53 3.44
N LYS A 276 -12.70 2.36 4.59
CA LYS A 276 -12.07 1.83 5.82
C LYS A 276 -11.59 0.39 5.66
N GLY A 277 -12.02 -0.26 4.58
CA GLY A 277 -11.98 -1.70 4.41
C GLY A 277 -13.03 -2.39 5.26
N TYR A 278 -13.34 -3.62 4.88
CA TYR A 278 -14.30 -4.46 5.57
C TYR A 278 -13.72 -5.86 5.76
N ARG A 279 -14.24 -6.56 6.78
CA ARG A 279 -13.86 -7.94 7.08
C ARG A 279 -14.90 -8.90 6.53
N MET A 280 -14.44 -10.03 6.01
CA MET A 280 -15.27 -11.15 5.61
C MET A 280 -14.65 -12.46 6.05
N SER A 281 -15.47 -13.50 6.17
CA SER A 281 -14.97 -14.84 6.48
C SER A 281 -14.06 -15.37 5.36
N ILE A 282 -13.09 -16.21 5.70
CA ILE A 282 -12.26 -16.92 4.71
C ILE A 282 -13.09 -17.67 3.66
N SER A 283 -14.20 -18.29 4.10
CA SER A 283 -15.09 -19.04 3.21
C SER A 283 -15.77 -18.14 2.19
N THR A 284 -16.09 -16.90 2.56
CA THR A 284 -16.64 -15.89 1.65
C THR A 284 -15.57 -15.44 0.65
N ALA A 285 -14.40 -15.02 1.14
CA ALA A 285 -13.31 -14.50 0.32
C ALA A 285 -12.81 -15.51 -0.72
N LEU A 286 -12.76 -16.79 -0.33
CA LEU A 286 -12.24 -17.88 -1.14
C LEU A 286 -13.35 -18.71 -1.82
N SER A 287 -14.61 -18.25 -1.76
CA SER A 287 -15.69 -18.88 -2.53
C SER A 287 -15.38 -18.81 -4.02
N PHE A 288 -15.66 -19.90 -4.74
CA PHE A 288 -15.32 -20.03 -6.14
C PHE A 288 -16.57 -20.05 -7.03
N ASN A 289 -16.63 -19.12 -7.98
CA ASN A 289 -17.59 -19.14 -9.06
C ASN A 289 -16.90 -18.61 -10.33
N GLU A 290 -16.24 -19.51 -11.06
CA GLU A 290 -15.28 -19.24 -12.14
C GLU A 290 -13.98 -18.51 -11.72
N LYS A 291 -14.08 -17.59 -10.76
CA LYS A 291 -13.00 -16.87 -10.08
C LYS A 291 -13.23 -16.88 -8.57
N LEU A 292 -12.17 -16.60 -7.81
CA LEU A 292 -12.31 -16.33 -6.38
C LEU A 292 -13.08 -15.03 -6.18
N ALA A 293 -13.97 -15.00 -5.19
CA ALA A 293 -14.75 -13.81 -4.88
C ALA A 293 -13.84 -12.64 -4.51
N LEU A 294 -12.96 -12.81 -3.51
CA LEU A 294 -12.03 -11.80 -2.95
C LEU A 294 -12.70 -10.51 -2.45
N SER A 295 -14.00 -10.33 -2.67
CA SER A 295 -14.83 -9.22 -2.22
C SER A 295 -16.22 -9.73 -1.84
N ASP A 296 -16.94 -8.93 -1.05
CA ASP A 296 -18.35 -9.15 -0.72
C ASP A 296 -19.19 -8.06 -1.42
N PRO A 297 -20.05 -8.41 -2.40
CA PRO A 297 -20.78 -7.41 -3.18
C PRO A 297 -21.63 -6.45 -2.35
N ALA A 298 -22.21 -6.93 -1.24
CA ALA A 298 -23.02 -6.08 -0.37
C ALA A 298 -22.17 -5.05 0.39
N SER A 299 -20.99 -5.47 0.87
CA SER A 299 -20.02 -4.58 1.51
C SER A 299 -19.41 -3.58 0.52
N GLU A 300 -19.06 -4.01 -0.70
CA GLU A 300 -18.56 -3.10 -1.76
C GLU A 300 -19.59 -2.01 -2.09
N ALA A 301 -20.86 -2.39 -2.31
CA ALA A 301 -21.93 -1.43 -2.60
C ALA A 301 -22.15 -0.44 -1.44
N LYS A 302 -22.07 -0.92 -0.20
CA LYS A 302 -22.18 -0.08 1.00
C LYS A 302 -21.02 0.91 1.10
N ASP A 303 -19.79 0.47 0.83
CA ASP A 303 -18.60 1.32 0.89
C ASP A 303 -18.64 2.37 -0.23
N GLN A 304 -19.10 2.01 -1.43
CA GLN A 304 -19.34 2.96 -2.53
C GLN A 304 -20.41 4.01 -2.16
N ASP A 305 -21.56 3.59 -1.62
CA ASP A 305 -22.61 4.53 -1.19
C ASP A 305 -22.09 5.47 -0.09
N THR A 306 -21.33 4.93 0.88
CA THR A 306 -20.71 5.73 1.95
C THR A 306 -19.75 6.77 1.37
N PHE A 307 -18.87 6.36 0.45
CA PHE A 307 -17.92 7.25 -0.22
C PHE A 307 -18.64 8.35 -1.02
N LEU A 308 -19.70 8.01 -1.75
CA LEU A 308 -20.49 8.97 -2.53
C LEU A 308 -21.18 10.00 -1.64
N GLN A 309 -21.78 9.56 -0.53
CA GLN A 309 -22.44 10.45 0.43
C GLN A 309 -21.44 11.43 1.06
N GLU A 310 -20.27 10.93 1.45
CA GLU A 310 -19.18 11.74 1.99
C GLU A 310 -18.67 12.75 0.97
N TYR A 311 -18.39 12.31 -0.26
CA TYR A 311 -17.98 13.18 -1.36
C TYR A 311 -19.00 14.30 -1.61
N ASN A 312 -20.29 13.98 -1.70
CA ASN A 312 -21.33 14.97 -1.95
C ASN A 312 -21.42 16.01 -0.82
N SER A 313 -21.29 15.56 0.43
CA SER A 313 -21.27 16.43 1.61
C SER A 313 -20.07 17.39 1.57
N LEU A 314 -18.87 16.86 1.30
CA LEU A 314 -17.65 17.63 1.22
C LEU A 314 -17.65 18.59 0.01
N LYS A 315 -18.12 18.14 -1.15
CA LYS A 315 -18.24 18.98 -2.34
C LYS A 315 -19.17 20.17 -2.13
N GLN A 316 -20.29 19.98 -1.43
CA GLN A 316 -21.18 21.09 -1.07
C GLN A 316 -20.48 22.12 -0.16
N LYS A 317 -19.72 21.66 0.83
CA LYS A 317 -18.93 22.56 1.69
C LYS A 317 -17.84 23.29 0.89
N TRP A 318 -17.15 22.56 0.01
CA TRP A 318 -16.10 23.08 -0.85
C TRP A 318 -16.63 24.16 -1.83
N ASN A 319 -17.76 23.91 -2.48
CA ASN A 319 -18.43 24.88 -3.36
C ASN A 319 -18.84 26.15 -2.58
N LYS A 320 -19.47 26.02 -1.41
CA LYS A 320 -19.83 27.17 -0.56
C LYS A 320 -18.62 28.00 -0.15
N LYS A 321 -17.49 27.34 0.17
CA LYS A 321 -16.22 28.01 0.50
C LYS A 321 -15.68 28.78 -0.70
N HIS A 322 -15.74 28.20 -1.90
CA HIS A 322 -15.32 28.85 -3.14
C HIS A 322 -16.22 30.03 -3.54
N GLU A 323 -17.54 29.90 -3.40
CA GLU A 323 -18.51 30.98 -3.62
C GLU A 323 -18.27 32.14 -2.66
N LEU A 324 -18.09 31.87 -1.37
CA LEU A 324 -17.81 32.88 -0.36
C LEU A 324 -16.49 33.61 -0.66
N ARG A 325 -15.43 32.88 -1.04
CA ARG A 325 -14.13 33.46 -1.41
C ARG A 325 -14.23 34.35 -2.65
N SER A 326 -15.00 33.93 -3.64
CA SER A 326 -15.22 34.70 -4.86
C SER A 326 -16.02 35.98 -4.60
N ALA A 327 -17.08 35.89 -3.79
CA ALA A 327 -17.88 37.05 -3.38
C ALA A 327 -17.08 38.07 -2.57
N LEU A 328 -16.19 37.60 -1.67
CA LEU A 328 -15.27 38.46 -0.92
C LEU A 328 -14.27 39.16 -1.86
N GLN A 329 -13.73 38.46 -2.86
CA GLN A 329 -12.82 39.05 -3.84
C GLN A 329 -13.50 40.09 -4.75
N GLU A 330 -14.75 39.87 -5.14
CA GLU A 330 -15.53 40.85 -5.93
C GLU A 330 -15.85 42.12 -5.13
N GLN A 331 -16.12 42.01 -3.82
CA GLN A 331 -16.34 43.19 -2.96
C GLN A 331 -15.06 44.04 -2.78
N VAL A 332 -13.87 43.43 -2.86
CA VAL A 332 -12.59 44.13 -2.78
C VAL A 332 -12.24 44.88 -4.09
N GLN A 333 -12.90 44.57 -5.20
CA GLN A 333 -12.65 45.21 -6.52
C GLN A 333 -13.58 46.39 -6.85
N LEU A 334 -14.43 46.87 -5.93
CA LEU A 334 -15.20 48.11 -6.14
C LEU A 334 -14.26 49.34 -6.09
N PRO A 335 -14.33 50.26 -7.07
CA PRO A 335 -13.28 51.26 -7.28
C PRO A 335 -13.36 52.42 -6.28
N HIS A 336 -12.25 52.67 -5.59
CA HIS A 336 -11.90 53.97 -5.01
C HIS A 336 -11.74 55.02 -6.13
N SER A 337 -12.85 55.50 -6.68
CA SER A 337 -12.89 56.55 -7.72
C SER A 337 -13.64 57.81 -7.28
N GLU A 338 -13.70 58.10 -5.98
CA GLU A 338 -14.23 59.38 -5.47
C GLU A 338 -13.43 59.85 -4.26
N LEU A 339 -12.23 60.37 -4.47
CA LEU A 339 -11.53 61.21 -3.49
C LEU A 339 -10.35 61.92 -4.18
N ASP A 340 -10.65 62.81 -5.13
CA ASP A 340 -9.64 63.75 -5.63
C ASP A 340 -10.31 65.06 -6.11
N LEU A 341 -10.91 65.79 -5.17
CA LEU A 341 -11.31 67.18 -5.35
C LEU A 341 -11.14 67.96 -4.03
N LEU A 342 -9.91 68.38 -3.73
CA LEU A 342 -9.68 69.59 -2.93
C LEU A 342 -8.48 70.40 -3.47
N PRO A 343 -8.51 71.75 -3.36
CA PRO A 343 -7.67 72.64 -4.14
C PRO A 343 -6.30 72.87 -3.48
N ARG A 344 -5.28 72.97 -4.33
CA ARG A 344 -3.88 73.19 -3.97
C ARG A 344 -3.63 74.69 -3.81
N GLU A 345 -3.35 75.15 -2.60
CA GLU A 345 -2.85 76.50 -2.33
C GLU A 345 -1.34 76.62 -2.61
N GLU A 346 -0.97 77.75 -3.21
CA GLU A 346 0.39 78.13 -3.57
C GLU A 346 1.16 78.77 -2.40
N SER A 347 2.45 78.44 -2.29
CA SER A 347 3.58 79.28 -1.83
C SER A 347 4.78 78.35 -1.60
N GLY A 348 6.04 78.62 -1.94
CA GLY A 348 6.72 79.78 -2.51
C GLY A 348 8.17 79.81 -1.99
N SER A 349 9.16 79.47 -2.84
CA SER A 349 10.64 79.71 -2.72
C SER A 349 11.41 79.00 -1.58
N SER A 350 12.70 78.62 -1.66
CA SER A 350 13.86 78.99 -2.50
C SER A 350 14.96 77.89 -2.44
N ASP A 351 15.56 77.63 -3.61
CA ASP A 351 16.96 77.33 -3.97
C ASP A 351 17.88 76.38 -3.15
N LYS A 352 18.32 75.28 -3.80
CA LYS A 352 19.65 75.22 -4.47
C LYS A 352 19.82 73.97 -5.34
N HIS A 353 20.45 74.19 -6.51
CA HIS A 353 20.95 73.29 -7.56
C HIS A 353 21.73 72.05 -7.05
N VAL A 354 21.74 70.89 -7.74
CA VAL A 354 22.57 70.51 -8.94
C VAL A 354 21.91 69.25 -9.58
N GLU A 355 21.43 69.29 -10.85
CA GLU A 355 22.07 68.78 -12.09
C GLU A 355 22.22 67.22 -12.12
N LEU A 356 21.63 66.40 -13.01
CA LEU A 356 21.52 66.44 -14.47
C LEU A 356 20.32 65.62 -15.03
N ALA A 357 19.87 66.06 -16.23
CA ALA A 357 18.96 65.52 -17.26
C ALA A 357 18.65 64.00 -17.27
N GLY A 358 17.44 63.53 -17.59
CA GLY A 358 16.54 63.97 -18.66
C GLY A 358 16.71 63.01 -19.87
N GLN A 359 16.05 61.85 -19.84
CA GLN A 359 14.80 61.54 -20.58
C GLN A 359 14.99 61.02 -22.02
N GLN A 360 14.23 59.93 -22.26
CA GLN A 360 13.69 59.45 -23.55
C GLN A 360 14.68 58.76 -24.51
N ALA A 361 14.31 57.72 -25.26
CA ALA A 361 13.14 56.86 -25.30
C ALA A 361 13.48 55.66 -26.22
N ASN A 362 12.57 54.68 -26.23
CA ASN A 362 12.38 53.60 -27.22
C ASN A 362 13.18 52.31 -26.99
N SER A 363 12.51 51.29 -26.46
CA SER A 363 11.65 50.34 -27.21
C SER A 363 12.48 49.19 -27.78
N SER A 364 12.40 48.05 -27.08
CA SER A 364 12.16 46.76 -27.73
C SER A 364 11.64 45.79 -26.68
N TYR A 365 10.44 45.29 -26.93
CA TYR A 365 9.91 44.08 -26.35
C TYR A 365 10.98 42.98 -26.29
N ASN A 366 11.07 42.30 -25.15
CA ASN A 366 11.50 40.91 -25.12
C ASN A 366 10.76 40.17 -23.98
N PRO A 367 9.88 39.20 -24.30
CA PRO A 367 9.11 38.47 -23.30
C PRO A 367 9.85 37.19 -22.91
N ALA A 368 10.60 37.21 -21.80
CA ALA A 368 11.03 35.99 -21.10
C ALA A 368 11.73 36.34 -19.77
N SER A 369 11.00 36.20 -18.66
CA SER A 369 11.53 35.85 -17.32
C SER A 369 10.42 36.12 -16.28
N ILE A 370 9.40 35.27 -16.22
CA ILE A 370 8.59 35.16 -15.00
C ILE A 370 9.48 34.39 -14.02
N GLN A 371 10.25 35.13 -13.21
CA GLN A 371 10.75 34.54 -11.99
C GLN A 371 9.55 34.28 -11.08
N PRO A 372 9.50 33.14 -10.36
CA PRO A 372 8.49 32.95 -9.34
C PRO A 372 8.57 34.10 -8.33
N PRO A 373 7.43 34.57 -7.79
CA PRO A 373 7.43 35.64 -6.79
C PRO A 373 8.39 35.27 -5.65
N LYS A 374 9.21 36.25 -5.25
CA LYS A 374 10.19 36.09 -4.16
C LYS A 374 9.45 35.60 -2.92
N LYS A 375 9.75 34.37 -2.46
CA LYS A 375 9.14 33.82 -1.25
C LYS A 375 9.38 34.75 -0.06
N MET A 376 8.32 35.16 0.61
CA MET A 376 8.34 36.00 1.79
C MET A 376 9.11 35.28 2.89
N SER A 377 10.08 35.94 3.49
CA SER A 377 10.84 35.38 4.61
C SER A 377 10.06 35.53 5.93
N TYR A 378 10.39 34.68 6.91
CA TYR A 378 9.83 34.78 8.28
C TYR A 378 9.94 36.19 8.86
N ARG A 379 11.10 36.83 8.67
CA ARG A 379 11.37 38.16 9.18
C ARG A 379 10.47 39.22 8.51
N GLU A 380 10.32 39.14 7.19
CA GLU A 380 9.44 40.03 6.43
C GLU A 380 7.98 39.87 6.89
N LEU A 381 7.47 38.64 7.02
CA LEU A 381 6.11 38.41 7.51
C LEU A 381 5.90 38.93 8.94
N SER A 382 6.85 38.64 9.84
CA SER A 382 6.75 39.06 11.24
C SER A 382 6.73 40.59 11.37
N GLU A 383 7.55 41.30 10.61
CA GLU A 383 7.58 42.77 10.60
C GLU A 383 6.26 43.33 10.04
N LEU A 384 5.74 42.75 8.95
CA LEU A 384 4.48 43.15 8.33
C LEU A 384 3.26 42.94 9.24
N LEU A 385 3.13 41.77 9.85
CA LEU A 385 2.02 41.47 10.78
C LEU A 385 2.07 42.37 12.02
N THR A 386 3.27 42.64 12.54
CA THR A 386 3.44 43.54 13.68
C THR A 386 2.99 44.96 13.34
N ALA A 387 3.40 45.46 12.18
CA ALA A 387 3.04 46.80 11.72
C ALA A 387 1.54 46.93 11.44
N LYS A 388 0.94 45.92 10.80
CA LYS A 388 -0.45 45.92 10.37
C LYS A 388 -1.43 45.71 11.52
N LEU A 389 -1.26 44.63 12.29
CA LEU A 389 -2.21 44.19 13.31
C LEU A 389 -1.85 44.70 14.72
N ARG A 390 -0.78 45.49 14.84
CA ARG A 390 -0.26 46.04 16.12
C ARG A 390 -0.01 44.97 17.18
N MET A 391 0.48 43.81 16.75
CA MET A 391 0.66 42.65 17.62
C MET A 391 1.69 42.90 18.73
N THR A 392 1.33 42.51 19.94
CA THR A 392 2.27 42.40 21.06
C THR A 392 3.22 41.21 20.87
N GLN A 393 4.37 41.24 21.55
CA GLN A 393 5.31 40.10 21.54
C GLN A 393 4.65 38.79 21.99
N LYS A 394 3.70 38.86 22.93
CA LYS A 394 2.94 37.69 23.41
C LYS A 394 2.05 37.10 22.31
N GLN A 395 1.37 37.95 21.54
CA GLN A 395 0.53 37.53 20.42
C GLN A 395 1.37 36.96 19.26
N GLN A 396 2.54 37.52 18.98
CA GLN A 396 3.47 36.96 17.98
C GLN A 396 3.93 35.56 18.38
N MET A 397 4.34 35.38 19.63
CA MET A 397 4.75 34.07 20.14
C MET A 397 3.60 33.06 20.11
N HIS A 398 2.37 33.51 20.37
CA HIS A 398 1.18 32.67 20.26
C HIS A 398 0.95 32.21 18.81
N LEU A 399 0.92 33.16 17.87
CA LEU A 399 0.75 32.89 16.45
C LEU A 399 1.78 31.87 15.93
N TRP A 400 3.06 32.10 16.21
CA TRP A 400 4.13 31.23 15.72
C TRP A 400 4.09 29.84 16.32
N ARG A 401 3.80 29.73 17.62
CA ARG A 401 3.79 28.45 18.31
C ARG A 401 2.60 27.59 17.89
N TYR A 402 1.40 28.16 17.86
CA TYR A 402 0.18 27.40 17.62
C TYR A 402 -0.11 27.22 16.13
N TYR A 403 -0.01 28.28 15.33
CA TYR A 403 -0.45 28.22 13.94
C TYR A 403 0.68 27.77 13.02
N VAL A 404 1.88 28.31 13.19
CA VAL A 404 2.97 28.03 12.23
C VAL A 404 3.74 26.76 12.56
N LEU A 405 4.14 26.57 13.83
CA LEU A 405 4.94 25.42 14.23
C LEU A 405 4.11 24.16 14.50
N GLN A 406 2.97 24.28 15.20
CA GLN A 406 2.15 23.12 15.55
C GLN A 406 1.21 22.68 14.43
N LEU A 407 0.61 23.64 13.71
CA LEU A 407 -0.39 23.34 12.66
C LEU A 407 0.20 23.38 11.25
N GLY A 408 1.47 23.76 11.10
CA GLY A 408 2.24 23.54 9.88
C GLY A 408 1.89 24.49 8.73
N PHE A 409 1.48 25.73 9.00
CA PHE A 409 1.38 26.76 7.97
C PHE A 409 2.77 27.01 7.34
N LYS A 410 2.97 26.52 6.11
CA LYS A 410 4.26 26.53 5.42
C LYS A 410 4.44 27.71 4.45
N GLU A 411 3.37 28.42 4.14
CA GLU A 411 3.37 29.54 3.18
C GLU A 411 3.07 30.85 3.91
N PHE A 412 4.11 31.66 4.11
CA PHE A 412 4.01 32.93 4.81
C PHE A 412 3.19 33.96 4.02
N GLU A 413 3.14 33.81 2.71
CA GLU A 413 2.33 34.60 1.80
C GLU A 413 0.84 34.42 2.05
N GLU A 414 0.39 33.20 2.34
CA GLU A 414 -1.02 32.94 2.65
C GLU A 414 -1.44 33.57 3.98
N LEU A 415 -0.58 33.46 5.00
CA LEU A 415 -0.81 34.14 6.28
C LEU A 415 -0.89 35.66 6.11
N TRP A 416 -0.05 36.23 5.23
CA TRP A 416 -0.11 37.66 4.93
C TRP A 416 -1.38 38.04 4.18
N LEU A 417 -1.79 37.27 3.17
CA LEU A 417 -3.01 37.54 2.40
C LEU A 417 -4.26 37.56 3.29
N VAL A 418 -4.32 36.68 4.29
CA VAL A 418 -5.40 36.69 5.28
C VAL A 418 -5.31 37.92 6.19
N ALA A 419 -4.11 38.25 6.68
CA ALA A 419 -3.91 39.38 7.59
C ALA A 419 -4.06 40.76 6.94
N GLU A 420 -3.83 40.90 5.63
CA GLU A 420 -3.84 42.17 4.90
C GLU A 420 -5.20 42.90 5.02
N HIS A 421 -6.27 42.12 5.13
CA HIS A 421 -7.65 42.60 5.19
C HIS A 421 -8.21 42.74 6.62
N LEU A 422 -7.41 42.48 7.65
CA LEU A 422 -7.85 42.50 9.04
C LEU A 422 -7.22 43.67 9.79
N GLU A 423 -7.94 44.18 10.79
CA GLU A 423 -7.53 45.36 11.54
C GLU A 423 -6.87 45.01 12.87
N THR A 424 -7.24 43.87 13.47
CA THR A 424 -6.74 43.43 14.77
C THR A 424 -6.26 41.99 14.76
N PHE A 425 -5.40 41.65 15.73
CA PHE A 425 -4.92 40.29 15.91
C PHE A 425 -6.06 39.32 16.26
N GLU A 426 -7.05 39.76 17.03
CA GLU A 426 -8.18 38.93 17.45
C GLU A 426 -9.01 38.46 16.24
N GLN A 427 -9.25 39.35 15.27
CA GLN A 427 -9.91 39.01 14.01
C GLN A 427 -9.08 38.00 13.20
N PHE A 428 -7.76 38.20 13.16
CA PHE A 428 -6.84 37.29 12.48
C PHE A 428 -6.82 35.90 13.12
N GLU A 429 -6.79 35.86 14.45
CA GLU A 429 -6.82 34.63 15.22
C GLU A 429 -8.15 33.88 15.07
N GLU A 430 -9.28 34.58 15.05
CA GLU A 430 -10.61 34.00 14.79
C GLU A 430 -10.66 33.36 13.40
N VAL A 431 -10.21 34.07 12.36
CA VAL A 431 -10.17 33.55 10.98
C VAL A 431 -9.24 32.34 10.88
N LEU A 432 -8.09 32.35 11.57
CA LEU A 432 -7.19 31.20 11.59
C LEU A 432 -7.81 30.00 12.33
N ASN A 433 -8.50 30.23 13.45
CA ASN A 433 -9.20 29.17 14.17
C ASN A 433 -10.34 28.57 13.35
N ASP A 434 -11.08 29.38 12.61
CA ASP A 434 -12.11 28.92 11.69
C ASP A 434 -11.49 28.13 10.51
N TYR A 435 -10.32 28.54 10.04
CA TYR A 435 -9.56 27.82 9.02
C TYR A 435 -9.08 26.44 9.50
N LEU A 436 -8.88 26.27 10.82
CA LEU A 436 -8.33 25.07 11.44
C LEU A 436 -9.37 24.15 12.07
N SER A 437 -10.56 24.67 12.35
CA SER A 437 -11.67 23.91 12.95
C SER A 437 -12.56 23.21 11.92
N GLY A 438 -12.26 23.38 10.62
CA GLY A 438 -12.96 22.74 9.50
C GLY A 438 -11.98 22.00 8.61
#